data_AF-A0A539DHD1-F1
#
_entry.id   AF-A0A539DHD1-F1
#
_cell.length_a   1.000
_cell.length_b   1.000
_cell.length_c   1.000
_cell.angle_alpha   90.00
_cell.angle_beta   90.00
_cell.angle_gamma   90.00
#
_symmetry.space_group_name_H-M   'P 1'
#
loop_
_entity.id
_entity.type
_entity.pdbx_description
1 polymer ?
#
loop_
_entity_poly.entity_id
_entity_poly.type
_entity_poly.pdbx_seq_one_letter_code
_entity_poly.pdbx_strand_id
1 'polypeptide(L)'
;MCESTNYNLRSAATTIHQVLGAISLALGDTSAAMRYFTEAETGFMVPGTLEEDPTRALCVLGQASVLYAEHRYREALVVLRRGMEMNESSPQPELT
;
A
#
# COMPACT_ATOMS: atom_id res chain seq x y z
N MET A 1 -18.20 -0.48 21.06
CA MET A 1 -18.62 -1.25 19.87
C MET A 1 -18.48 -0.48 18.55
N CYS A 2 -18.16 0.83 18.52
CA CYS A 2 -18.06 1.59 17.26
C CYS A 2 -16.68 1.55 16.59
N GLU A 3 -15.60 1.32 17.34
CA GLU A 3 -14.24 1.41 16.78
C GLU A 3 -13.87 0.22 15.89
N SER A 4 -14.27 -1.01 16.24
CA SER A 4 -13.92 -2.19 15.42
C SER A 4 -14.70 -2.27 14.11
N THR A 5 -15.96 -1.81 14.08
CA THR A 5 -16.74 -1.70 12.85
C THR A 5 -16.19 -0.60 11.94
N ASN A 6 -15.74 0.52 12.50
CA ASN A 6 -15.09 1.59 11.73
C ASN A 6 -13.73 1.11 11.16
N TYR A 7 -12.97 0.35 11.94
CA TYR A 7 -11.73 -0.29 11.50
C TYR A 7 -11.96 -1.30 10.37
N ASN A 8 -12.94 -2.20 10.48
CA ASN A 8 -13.25 -3.20 9.45
C ASN A 8 -13.72 -2.57 8.14
N LEU A 9 -14.57 -1.53 8.19
CA LEU A 9 -14.98 -0.80 6.98
C LEU A 9 -13.79 -0.08 6.32
N ARG A 10 -12.89 0.49 7.12
CA ARG A 10 -11.69 1.15 6.60
C ARG A 10 -10.73 0.15 5.96
N SER A 11 -10.44 -0.95 6.64
CA SER A 11 -9.61 -2.05 6.12
C SER A 11 -10.16 -2.59 4.79
N ALA A 12 -11.48 -2.83 4.72
CA ALA A 12 -12.13 -3.25 3.49
C ALA A 12 -11.98 -2.19 2.37
N ALA A 13 -12.13 -0.90 2.68
CA ALA A 13 -11.92 0.17 1.72
C ALA A 13 -10.47 0.18 1.21
N THR A 14 -9.46 0.01 2.07
CA THR A 14 -8.06 -0.05 1.65
C THR A 14 -7.78 -1.24 0.75
N THR A 15 -8.30 -2.42 1.07
CA THR A 15 -8.17 -3.61 0.20
C THR A 15 -8.83 -3.40 -1.16
N ILE A 16 -9.99 -2.76 -1.22
CA ILE A 16 -10.66 -2.43 -2.49
C ILE A 16 -9.77 -1.52 -3.34
N HIS A 17 -9.18 -0.48 -2.76
CA HIS A 17 -8.29 0.42 -3.48
C HIS A 17 -7.02 -0.32 -3.97
N GLN A 18 -6.46 -1.25 -3.20
CA GLN A 18 -5.33 -2.07 -3.67
C GLN A 18 -5.69 -2.93 -4.89
N VAL A 19 -6.84 -3.62 -4.85
CA VAL A 19 -7.29 -4.46 -5.96
C VAL A 19 -7.59 -3.61 -7.20
N LEU A 20 -8.23 -2.45 -7.03
CA LEU A 20 -8.45 -1.49 -8.11
C LEU A 20 -7.13 -1.01 -8.71
N GLY A 21 -6.13 -0.71 -7.87
CA GLY A 21 -4.79 -0.32 -8.31
C GLY A 21 -4.12 -1.40 -9.16
N ALA A 22 -4.18 -2.66 -8.72
CA ALA A 22 -3.63 -3.80 -9.44
C ALA A 22 -4.34 -4.06 -10.78
N ILE A 23 -5.68 -3.97 -10.81
CA ILE A 23 -6.48 -4.12 -12.03
C ILE A 23 -6.16 -2.99 -13.01
N SER A 24 -6.12 -1.74 -12.55
CA SER A 24 -5.78 -0.59 -13.39
C SER A 24 -4.37 -0.72 -13.98
N LEU A 25 -3.41 -1.20 -13.20
CA LEU A 25 -2.05 -1.45 -13.69
C LEU A 25 -2.04 -2.55 -14.77
N ALA A 26 -2.78 -3.65 -14.56
CA ALA A 26 -2.90 -4.72 -15.54
C ALA A 26 -3.60 -4.26 -16.84
N LEU A 27 -4.49 -3.27 -16.76
CA LEU A 27 -5.13 -2.62 -17.90
C LEU A 27 -4.24 -1.56 -18.57
N GLY A 28 -3.07 -1.26 -18.00
CA GLY A 28 -2.15 -0.22 -18.50
C GLY A 28 -2.52 1.21 -18.09
N ASP A 29 -3.56 1.39 -17.26
CA ASP A 29 -3.93 2.70 -16.71
C ASP A 29 -3.08 3.01 -15.48
N THR A 30 -1.84 3.44 -15.73
CA THR A 30 -0.87 3.78 -14.69
C THR A 30 -1.33 4.94 -13.82
N SER A 31 -2.11 5.87 -14.38
CA SER A 31 -2.64 7.04 -13.66
C SER A 31 -3.69 6.64 -12.63
N ALA A 32 -4.65 5.80 -13.02
CA ALA A 32 -5.63 5.26 -12.08
C ALA A 32 -4.96 4.35 -11.05
N ALA A 33 -4.01 3.51 -11.47
CA ALA A 33 -3.27 2.65 -10.56
C ALA A 33 -2.54 3.45 -9.47
N MET A 34 -1.80 4.50 -9.85
CA MET A 34 -1.10 5.37 -8.90
C MET A 34 -2.06 6.03 -7.91
N ARG A 35 -3.19 6.52 -8.42
CA ARG A 35 -4.23 7.16 -7.58
C ARG A 35 -4.75 6.17 -6.54
N TYR A 36 -5.13 4.97 -6.95
CA TYR A 36 -5.67 3.96 -6.04
C TYR A 36 -4.66 3.48 -5.00
N PHE A 37 -3.39 3.26 -5.37
CA PHE A 37 -2.37 2.89 -4.38
C PHE A 37 -2.09 4.02 -3.38
N THR A 38 -2.16 5.28 -3.80
CA THR A 38 -1.99 6.45 -2.92
C THR A 38 -3.18 6.63 -1.97
N GLU A 39 -4.41 6.44 -2.46
CA GLU A 39 -5.62 6.44 -1.65
C GLU A 39 -5.59 5.30 -0.62
N ALA A 40 -5.15 4.11 -1.02
CA ALA A 40 -4.95 2.99 -0.11
C ALA A 40 -3.90 3.32 0.96
N GLU A 41 -2.77 3.90 0.59
CA GLU A 41 -1.71 4.25 1.54
C GLU A 41 -2.16 5.29 2.57
N THR A 42 -2.86 6.35 2.14
CA THR A 42 -3.37 7.40 3.05
C THR A 42 -4.45 6.90 3.99
N GLY A 43 -5.22 5.88 3.59
CA GLY A 43 -6.17 5.18 4.45
C GLY A 43 -5.53 4.56 5.71
N PHE A 44 -4.25 4.20 5.65
CA PHE A 44 -3.47 3.64 6.77
C PHE A 44 -2.80 4.70 7.67
N MET A 45 -2.86 5.98 7.33
CA MET A 45 -2.19 7.07 8.07
C MET A 45 -3.02 7.65 9.21
N VAL A 46 -4.18 7.06 9.54
CA VAL A 46 -5.08 7.59 10.57
C VAL A 46 -4.66 7.09 11.95
N PRO A 47 -4.51 7.96 12.96
CA PRO A 47 -4.07 7.56 14.30
C PRO A 47 -5.01 6.50 14.87
N GLY A 48 -4.45 5.34 15.22
CA GLY A 48 -5.18 4.18 15.76
C GLY A 48 -5.11 2.91 14.90
N THR A 49 -4.65 2.99 13.65
CA THR A 49 -4.25 1.82 12.86
C THR A 49 -2.76 1.58 13.05
N LEU A 50 -2.37 0.36 13.41
CA LEU A 50 -0.96 -0.05 13.56
C LEU A 50 -0.14 0.48 12.38
N GLU A 51 0.87 1.29 12.66
CA GLU A 51 1.79 1.85 11.66
C GLU A 51 2.54 0.77 10.86
N GLU A 52 2.47 -0.47 11.35
CA GLU A 52 3.16 -1.69 10.92
C GLU A 52 2.22 -2.70 10.24
N ASP A 53 1.17 -2.23 9.54
CA ASP A 53 0.35 -3.14 8.75
C ASP A 53 1.13 -3.55 7.47
N PRO A 54 1.44 -4.85 7.25
CA PRO A 54 2.10 -5.32 6.02
C PRO A 54 1.32 -4.95 4.75
N THR A 55 0.02 -4.66 4.89
CA THR A 55 -0.82 -4.14 3.81
C THR A 55 -0.37 -2.77 3.30
N ARG A 56 0.24 -1.94 4.16
CA ARG A 56 0.81 -0.64 3.76
C ARG A 56 2.03 -0.83 2.85
N ALA A 57 2.91 -1.80 3.16
CA ALA A 57 4.07 -2.12 2.33
C ALA A 57 3.64 -2.58 0.92
N LEU A 58 2.52 -3.32 0.82
CA LEU A 58 1.93 -3.71 -0.46
C LEU A 58 1.43 -2.52 -1.30
N CYS A 59 0.86 -1.48 -0.68
CA CYS A 59 0.49 -0.25 -1.41
C CYS A 59 1.72 0.44 -2.02
N VAL A 60 2.79 0.55 -1.23
CA VAL A 60 4.06 1.15 -1.66
C VAL A 60 4.71 0.34 -2.78
N LEU A 61 4.65 -0.99 -2.70
CA LEU A 61 5.07 -1.88 -3.79
C LEU A 61 4.24 -1.66 -5.07
N GLY A 62 2.93 -1.43 -4.93
CA GLY A 62 2.04 -1.07 -6.03
C GLY A 62 2.47 0.23 -6.73
N GLN A 63 2.77 1.27 -5.96
CA GLN A 63 3.30 2.54 -6.49
C GLN A 63 4.64 2.34 -7.23
N ALA A 64 5.56 1.54 -6.66
CA ALA A 64 6.83 1.21 -7.32
C ALA A 64 6.62 0.47 -8.63
N SER A 65 5.63 -0.43 -8.70
CA SER A 65 5.26 -1.17 -9.91
C SER A 65 4.71 -0.25 -11.01
N VAL A 66 3.93 0.76 -10.63
CA VAL A 66 3.47 1.80 -11.56
C VAL A 66 4.65 2.60 -12.11
N LEU A 67 5.56 3.07 -11.25
CA LEU A 67 6.75 3.81 -11.66
C LEU A 67 7.67 2.98 -12.56
N TYR A 68 7.76 1.68 -12.32
CA TYR A 68 8.48 0.76 -13.19
C TYR A 68 7.83 0.66 -14.57
N ALA A 69 6.51 0.54 -14.65
CA ALA A 69 5.76 0.52 -15.91
C ALA A 69 5.91 1.83 -16.71
N GLU A 70 6.09 2.97 -16.02
CA GLU A 70 6.36 4.28 -16.64
C GLU A 70 7.85 4.52 -16.99
N HIS A 71 8.71 3.51 -16.82
CA HIS A 71 10.17 3.62 -17.00
C HIS A 71 10.87 4.60 -16.05
N ARG A 72 10.22 5.00 -14.96
CA ARG A 72 10.73 5.92 -13.94
C ARG A 72 11.51 5.17 -12.86
N TYR A 73 12.54 4.43 -13.28
CA TYR A 73 13.24 3.47 -12.42
C TYR A 73 13.90 4.09 -11.18
N ARG A 74 14.42 5.31 -11.27
CA ARG A 74 15.02 6.00 -10.12
C ARG A 74 14.00 6.25 -9.01
N GLU A 75 12.80 6.67 -9.38
CA GLU A 75 11.72 6.93 -8.44
C GLU A 75 11.16 5.62 -7.89
N ALA A 76 11.00 4.61 -8.76
CA ALA A 76 10.59 3.26 -8.34
C ALA A 76 11.52 2.70 -7.25
N LEU A 77 12.84 2.87 -7.39
CA LEU A 77 13.81 2.42 -6.40
C LEU A 77 13.69 3.14 -5.05
N VAL A 78 13.40 4.45 -5.05
CA VAL A 78 13.19 5.20 -3.81
C VAL A 78 11.95 4.70 -3.08
N VAL A 79 10.85 4.49 -3.82
CA VAL A 79 9.60 3.98 -3.27
C VAL A 79 9.76 2.54 -2.77
N LEU A 80 10.47 1.69 -3.51
CA LEU A 80 10.72 0.30 -3.12
C LEU A 80 11.51 0.23 -1.80
N ARG A 81 12.56 1.05 -1.65
CA ARG A 81 13.35 1.11 -0.41
C ARG A 81 12.50 1.48 0.79
N ARG A 82 11.61 2.47 0.64
CA ARG A 82 10.66 2.86 1.68
C ARG A 82 9.73 1.71 2.06
N GLY A 83 9.26 0.92 1.09
CA GLY A 83 8.44 -0.27 1.36
C GLY A 83 9.21 -1.37 2.11
N MET A 84 10.50 -1.54 1.82
CA MET A 84 11.37 -2.49 2.53
C MET A 84 11.65 -2.06 3.97
N GLU A 85 11.94 -0.77 4.20
CA GLU A 85 12.13 -0.20 5.54
C GLU A 85 10.89 -0.39 6.42
N MET A 86 9.68 -0.24 5.86
CA MET A 86 8.43 -0.50 6.57
C MET A 86 8.26 -1.97 6.99
N ASN A 87 8.72 -2.91 6.15
CA ASN A 87 8.65 -4.34 6.44
C ASN A 87 9.75 -4.79 7.42
N GLU A 88 10.94 -4.17 7.37
CA GLU A 88 12.03 -4.42 8.31
C GLU A 88 11.79 -3.81 9.70
N SER A 89 11.08 -2.67 9.77
CA SER A 89 10.64 -2.10 11.05
C SER A 89 9.49 -2.85 11.70
N SER A 90 8.78 -3.71 10.97
CA SER A 90 7.75 -4.58 11.58
C SER A 90 8.46 -5.72 12.34
N PRO A 91 8.18 -5.92 13.64
CA PRO A 91 8.77 -7.02 14.40
C PRO A 91 8.36 -8.34 13.75
N GLN A 92 9.31 -9.01 13.11
CA GLN A 92 9.08 -10.36 12.61
C GLN A 92 8.71 -11.22 13.82
N PRO A 93 7.61 -11.98 13.80
CA PRO A 93 7.41 -13.01 14.80
C PRO A 93 8.58 -13.99 14.65
N GLU A 94 9.52 -13.93 15.59
CA GLU A 94 10.61 -14.90 15.71
C GLU A 94 9.96 -16.28 15.77
N LEU A 95 10.12 -17.06 14.71
CA LEU A 95 9.79 -18.47 14.69
C LEU A 95 10.66 -19.16 15.75
N THR A 96 10.11 -19.32 16.96
CA THR A 96 10.67 -20.13 18.04
C THR A 96 9.71 -21.25 18.39
#